data_AF-A0A378MTD9-F1
#
_entry.id   AF-A0A378MTD9-F1
#
_cell.length_a   1.000
_cell.length_b   1.000
_cell.length_c   1.000
_cell.angle_alpha   90.00
_cell.angle_beta   90.00
_cell.angle_gamma   90.00
#
_symmetry.space_group_name_H-M   'P 1'
#
loop_
_entity.id
_entity.type
_entity.pdbx_description
1 polymer ?
#
loop_
_entity_poly.entity_id
_entity_poly.type
_entity_poly.pdbx_seq_one_letter_code
_entity_poly.pdbx_strand_id
1 'polypeptide(L)'
;MKEWQAIFTHFGETLLNENVGCCGMAGTFGHETKHVEMSKAIYQQSWQIKLKNKPLERCLATGYSCRSQVKRFEQQGIKHPIQALLDVI
;
A
#
# COMPACT_ATOMS: atom_id res chain seq x y z
N MET A 1 -12.65 -2.00 -3.74
CA MET A 1 -11.59 -2.01 -4.79
C MET A 1 -12.17 -1.87 -6.19
N LYS A 2 -13.30 -2.52 -6.49
CA LYS A 2 -13.99 -2.37 -7.79
C LYS A 2 -14.36 -0.92 -8.10
N GLU A 3 -14.68 -0.14 -7.06
CA GLU A 3 -14.99 1.29 -7.16
C GLU A 3 -13.78 2.08 -7.67
N TRP A 4 -12.59 1.84 -7.09
CA TRP A 4 -11.37 2.49 -7.55
C TRP A 4 -11.01 2.13 -8.99
N GLN A 5 -11.23 0.87 -9.40
CA GLN A 5 -11.01 0.48 -10.78
C GLN A 5 -11.96 1.23 -11.72
N ALA A 6 -13.25 1.33 -11.39
CA ALA A 6 -14.21 2.07 -12.19
C ALA A 6 -13.85 3.57 -12.29
N ILE A 7 -13.40 4.18 -11.18
CA ILE A 7 -12.94 5.58 -11.17
C ILE A 7 -11.72 5.73 -12.09
N PHE A 8 -10.67 4.93 -11.93
CA PHE A 8 -9.48 5.05 -12.79
C PHE A 8 -9.82 4.82 -14.27
N THR A 9 -10.68 3.86 -14.58
CA THR A 9 -11.17 3.62 -15.95
C THR A 9 -11.89 4.85 -16.51
N HIS A 10 -12.66 5.57 -15.70
CA HIS A 10 -13.31 6.82 -16.14
C HIS A 10 -12.29 7.89 -16.57
N PHE A 11 -11.11 7.92 -15.95
CA PHE A 11 -9.99 8.80 -16.31
C PHE A 11 -9.05 8.19 -17.37
N GLY A 12 -9.42 7.07 -18.00
CA GLY A 12 -8.60 6.41 -19.04
C GLY A 12 -7.43 5.58 -18.50
N GLU A 13 -7.33 5.39 -17.19
CA GLU A 13 -6.26 4.64 -16.53
C GLU A 13 -6.66 3.21 -16.20
N THR A 14 -5.66 2.31 -16.14
CA THR A 14 -5.88 0.91 -15.71
C THR A 14 -5.36 0.70 -14.31
N LEU A 15 -6.26 0.34 -13.38
CA LEU A 15 -5.90 -0.03 -12.02
C LEU A 15 -5.95 -1.56 -11.81
N LEU A 16 -4.81 -2.15 -11.49
CA LEU A 16 -4.70 -3.57 -11.15
C LEU A 16 -4.90 -3.77 -9.64
N ASN A 17 -5.80 -4.68 -9.27
CA ASN A 17 -6.02 -5.05 -7.87
C ASN A 17 -5.04 -6.17 -7.46
N GLU A 18 -4.16 -5.89 -6.52
CA GLU A 18 -3.25 -6.89 -5.94
C GLU A 18 -3.88 -7.50 -4.69
N ASN A 19 -3.94 -8.83 -4.64
CA ASN A 19 -4.36 -9.53 -3.44
C ASN A 19 -3.21 -9.53 -2.42
N VAL A 20 -3.38 -8.78 -1.34
CA VAL A 20 -2.40 -8.59 -0.26
C VAL A 20 -3.01 -8.99 1.08
N GLY A 21 -2.17 -9.49 1.98
CA GLY A 21 -2.51 -9.70 3.37
C GLY A 21 -2.46 -8.40 4.19
N CYS A 22 -2.55 -8.53 5.51
CA CYS A 22 -2.32 -7.42 6.42
C CYS A 22 -0.91 -6.83 6.22
N CYS A 23 -0.76 -5.51 6.33
CA CYS A 23 0.55 -4.86 6.30
C CYS A 23 1.35 -5.02 7.60
N GLY A 24 0.75 -5.61 8.64
CA GLY A 24 1.38 -5.77 9.96
C GLY A 24 1.14 -4.59 10.92
N MET A 25 0.31 -3.61 10.54
CA MET A 25 0.05 -2.46 11.41
C MET A 25 -1.19 -2.58 12.30
N ALA A 26 -2.29 -3.15 11.79
CA ALA A 26 -3.57 -3.34 12.48
C ALA A 26 -3.84 -2.36 13.66
N GLY A 27 -4.16 -1.10 13.35
CA GLY A 27 -4.30 -0.05 14.35
C GLY A 27 -2.94 0.39 14.91
N THR A 28 -2.79 0.34 16.24
CA THR A 28 -1.54 0.68 16.95
C THR A 28 -0.58 -0.50 17.07
N PHE A 29 -1.00 -1.72 16.73
CA PHE A 29 -0.24 -2.94 16.93
C PHE A 29 1.20 -2.83 16.38
N GLY A 30 1.37 -2.36 15.14
CA GLY A 30 2.70 -2.23 14.53
C GLY A 30 3.55 -1.06 15.03
N HIS A 31 3.00 -0.22 15.91
CA HIS A 31 3.72 0.85 16.61
C HIS A 31 4.18 0.44 18.02
N GLU A 32 3.59 -0.60 18.59
CA GLU A 32 3.98 -1.09 19.92
C GLU A 32 5.34 -1.80 19.84
N THR A 33 6.31 -1.37 20.66
CA THR A 33 7.68 -1.91 20.66
C THR A 33 7.71 -3.44 20.78
N LYS A 34 6.80 -4.01 21.58
CA LYS A 34 6.64 -5.45 21.79
C LYS A 34 6.25 -6.24 20.53
N HIS A 35 5.72 -5.56 19.51
CA HIS A 35 5.16 -6.16 18.30
C HIS A 35 5.94 -5.80 17.03
N VAL A 36 7.03 -5.02 17.12
CA VAL A 36 7.80 -4.57 15.96
C VAL A 36 8.26 -5.73 15.07
N GLU A 37 8.85 -6.78 15.66
CA GLU A 37 9.33 -7.93 14.89
C GLU A 37 8.18 -8.72 14.25
N MET A 38 7.05 -8.87 14.93
CA MET A 38 5.88 -9.54 14.37
C MET A 38 5.23 -8.70 13.25
N SER A 39 5.11 -7.39 13.46
CA SER A 39 4.64 -6.42 12.47
C SER A 39 5.48 -6.50 11.19
N LYS A 40 6.80 -6.54 11.35
CA LYS A 40 7.76 -6.73 10.25
C LYS A 40 7.56 -8.08 9.56
N ALA A 41 7.49 -9.18 10.30
CA ALA A 41 7.28 -10.51 9.72
C ALA A 41 5.99 -10.58 8.88
N ILE A 42 4.89 -10.01 9.37
CA ILE A 42 3.62 -9.95 8.63
C ILE A 42 3.76 -9.15 7.34
N TYR A 43 4.45 -7.99 7.38
CA TYR A 43 4.73 -7.20 6.19
C TYR A 43 5.53 -8.00 5.14
N GLN A 44 6.56 -8.71 5.59
CA GLN A 44 7.45 -9.50 4.73
C GLN A 44 6.74 -10.67 4.04
N GLN A 45 5.73 -11.25 4.69
CA GLN A 45 4.96 -12.38 4.13
C GLN A 45 4.08 -12.00 2.93
N SER A 46 3.73 -10.72 2.75
CA SER A 46 2.83 -10.30 1.68
C SER A 46 3.28 -9.02 0.98
N TRP A 47 3.27 -7.90 1.69
CA TRP A 47 3.50 -6.59 1.10
C TRP A 47 4.89 -6.46 0.48
N GLN A 48 5.94 -6.91 1.19
CA GLN A 48 7.31 -6.83 0.66
C GLN A 48 7.46 -7.63 -0.65
N ILE A 49 6.87 -8.82 -0.72
CA ILE A 49 6.93 -9.68 -1.92
C ILE A 49 6.18 -9.05 -3.07
N LYS A 50 5.01 -8.45 -2.81
CA LYS A 50 4.14 -7.86 -3.84
C LYS A 50 4.66 -6.54 -4.39
N LEU A 51 5.38 -5.77 -3.57
CA LEU A 51 6.03 -4.54 -4.00
C LEU A 51 7.38 -4.80 -4.67
N LYS A 52 8.02 -5.95 -4.39
CA LYS A 52 9.28 -6.33 -5.02
C LYS A 52 9.15 -6.28 -6.55
N ASN A 53 10.10 -5.59 -7.19
CA ASN A 53 10.16 -5.38 -8.64
C ASN A 53 9.01 -4.54 -9.24
N LYS A 54 8.24 -3.82 -8.43
CA LYS A 54 7.27 -2.83 -8.91
C LYS A 54 7.79 -1.41 -8.64
N PRO A 55 7.57 -0.46 -9.56
CA PRO A 55 7.83 0.95 -9.27
C PRO A 55 6.87 1.44 -8.18
N LEU A 56 7.40 1.85 -7.03
CA LEU A 56 6.61 2.23 -5.86
C LEU A 56 5.70 3.43 -6.15
N GLU A 57 6.10 4.31 -7.06
CA GLU A 57 5.31 5.46 -7.50
C GLU A 57 3.98 5.06 -8.14
N ARG A 58 3.90 3.84 -8.69
CA ARG A 58 2.67 3.27 -9.29
C ARG A 58 1.94 2.32 -8.33
N CYS A 59 2.47 2.09 -7.15
CA CYS A 59 1.79 1.32 -6.11
C CYS A 59 0.90 2.25 -5.28
N LEU A 60 -0.32 1.81 -4.99
CA LEU A 60 -1.33 2.63 -4.32
C LEU A 60 -1.95 1.87 -3.15
N ALA A 61 -2.26 2.59 -2.07
CA ALA A 61 -3.01 2.02 -0.95
C ALA A 61 -3.97 3.03 -0.30
N THR A 62 -5.19 2.59 -0.05
CA THR A 62 -6.24 3.41 0.59
C THR A 62 -5.99 3.61 2.09
N GLY A 63 -5.48 2.59 2.77
CA GLY A 63 -5.22 2.63 4.22
C GLY A 63 -3.96 3.41 4.60
N TYR A 64 -4.10 4.39 5.50
CA TYR A 64 -2.95 5.15 6.04
C TYR A 64 -1.90 4.25 6.68
N SER A 65 -2.31 3.29 7.50
CA SER A 65 -1.39 2.36 8.17
C SER A 65 -0.57 1.55 7.18
N CYS A 66 -1.17 1.09 6.07
CA CYS A 66 -0.44 0.39 5.01
C CYS A 66 0.58 1.31 4.34
N ARG A 67 0.20 2.53 3.97
CA ARG A 67 1.13 3.51 3.37
C ARG A 67 2.30 3.84 4.32
N SER A 68 2.01 4.02 5.61
CA SER A 68 3.02 4.27 6.65
C SER A 68 3.99 3.10 6.77
N GLN A 69 3.49 1.87 6.78
CA GLN A 69 4.33 0.67 6.85
C GLN A 69 5.23 0.51 5.63
N VAL A 70 4.70 0.75 4.42
CA VAL A 70 5.51 0.74 3.20
C VAL A 70 6.62 1.78 3.29
N LYS A 71 6.30 3.01 3.72
CA LYS A 71 7.31 4.06 3.95
C LYS A 71 8.39 3.63 4.96
N ARG A 72 8.03 2.90 6.02
CA ARG A 72 8.99 2.41 7.03
C ARG A 72 9.99 1.40 6.47
N PHE A 73 9.57 0.51 5.57
CA PHE A 73 10.41 -0.58 5.08
C PHE A 73 11.07 -0.30 3.73
N GLU A 74 10.36 0.38 2.82
CA GLU A 74 10.89 0.70 1.49
C GLU A 74 11.62 2.06 1.47
N GLN A 75 11.60 2.81 2.58
CA GLN A 75 12.11 4.20 2.68
C GLN A 75 11.46 5.19 1.69
N GLN A 76 10.41 4.74 1.00
CA GLN A 76 9.65 5.49 0.02
C GLN A 76 8.17 5.26 0.26
N GLY A 77 7.38 6.34 0.23
CA GLY A 77 5.94 6.27 0.39
C GLY A 77 5.23 5.89 -0.90
N ILE A 78 4.08 5.24 -0.75
CA ILE A 78 3.12 5.01 -1.84
C ILE A 78 1.94 5.97 -1.71
N LYS A 79 1.28 6.31 -2.82
CA LYS A 79 0.19 7.30 -2.85
C LYS A 79 -1.16 6.69 -2.44
N HIS A 80 -2.06 7.53 -1.94
CA HIS A 80 -3.49 7.21 -1.94
C HIS A 80 -4.04 7.29 -3.38
N PRO A 81 -5.01 6.46 -3.79
CA PRO A 81 -5.58 6.53 -5.14
C PRO A 81 -6.05 7.93 -5.57
N ILE A 82 -6.68 8.71 -4.68
CA ILE A 82 -7.05 10.12 -4.97
C ILE A 82 -5.84 10.98 -5.32
N GLN A 83 -4.70 10.80 -4.62
CA GLN A 83 -3.50 11.57 -4.91
C GLN A 83 -2.92 11.21 -6.28
N ALA A 84 -3.03 9.94 -6.67
CA ALA A 84 -2.60 9.50 -8.00
C ALA A 84 -3.50 10.03 -9.12
N LEU A 85 -4.82 10.14 -8.87
CA LEU A 85 -5.74 10.74 -9.85
C LEU A 85 -5.41 12.22 -10.13
N LEU A 86 -4.91 12.96 -9.15
CA LEU A 86 -4.47 14.35 -9.35
C LEU A 86 -3.28 14.46 -10.32
N ASP A 87 -2.49 13.41 -10.48
CA ASP A 87 -1.36 13.40 -11.41
C ASP A 87 -1.78 13.07 -12.86
N VAL A 88 -3.03 12.62 -13.05
CA VAL A 88 -3.59 12.15 -14.33
C VAL A 88 -4.47 13.22 -14.99
N ILE A 89 -4.94 14.19 -14.22
CA ILE A 89 -5.76 15.33 -14.67
C ILE A 89 -4.84 16.50 -15.03
#